data_AF-A0A7S0HQ25-F1
#
_entry.id   AF-A0A7S0HQ25-F1
#
_cell.length_a   1.000
_cell.length_b   1.000
_cell.length_c   1.000
_cell.angle_alpha   90.00
_cell.angle_beta   90.00
_cell.angle_gamma   90.00
#
_symmetry.space_group_name_H-M   'P 1'
#
loop_
_entity.id
_entity.type
_entity.pdbx_description
1 polymer ?
#
loop_
_entity_poly.entity_id
_entity_poly.type
_entity_poly.pdbx_seq_one_letter_code
_entity_poly.pdbx_strand_id
1 'polypeptide(L)'
;YSNLHVKIDGTKAKKAISSKIDKYLKGKFAGADAPKRIIIAGPPGSGKRSQAEFLLEKFGVVEVSVMEEIRIAISSNTKQGIVAKQRMEEGSLVLDELMVNILQERLSKSDCQERGWL
;
A
#
# COMPACT_ATOMS: atom_id res chain seq x y z
N TYR A 1 19.36 1.70 -2.89
CA TYR A 1 18.03 1.41 -3.47
C TYR A 1 17.68 2.50 -4.47
N SER A 2 17.51 2.18 -5.75
CA SER A 2 17.04 3.13 -6.76
C SER A 2 15.51 3.24 -6.68
N ASN A 3 15.00 4.30 -6.04
CA ASN A 3 13.56 4.54 -5.95
C ASN A 3 13.03 5.00 -7.31
N LEU A 4 12.03 4.29 -7.84
CA LEU A 4 11.36 4.63 -9.09
C LEU A 4 10.13 5.49 -8.80
N HIS A 5 10.09 6.70 -9.33
CA HIS A 5 8.92 7.58 -9.22
C HIS A 5 8.25 7.77 -10.58
N VAL A 6 6.95 7.48 -10.64
CA VAL A 6 6.11 7.63 -11.84
C VAL A 6 4.99 8.61 -11.55
N LYS A 7 4.90 9.69 -12.33
CA LYS A 7 3.73 10.58 -12.32
C LYS A 7 2.68 10.09 -13.31
N ILE A 8 1.47 9.94 -12.81
CA ILE A 8 0.32 9.43 -13.55
C ILE A 8 -0.78 10.49 -13.54
N ASP A 9 -1.36 10.73 -14.71
CA ASP A 9 -2.57 11.52 -14.84
C ASP A 9 -3.78 10.63 -14.55
N GLY A 10 -4.37 10.80 -13.37
CA GLY A 10 -5.52 10.03 -12.90
C GLY A 10 -6.84 10.34 -13.62
N THR A 11 -6.88 11.34 -14.51
CA THR A 11 -8.08 11.71 -15.28
C THR A 11 -8.29 10.87 -16.55
N LYS A 12 -7.30 10.06 -16.92
CA LYS A 12 -7.35 9.20 -18.11
C LYS A 12 -8.12 7.91 -17.82
N ALA A 13 -8.60 7.25 -18.89
CA ALA A 13 -9.27 5.96 -18.77
C ALA A 13 -8.38 4.89 -18.11
N LYS A 14 -8.98 4.00 -17.30
CA LYS A 14 -8.27 2.93 -16.54
C LYS A 14 -7.23 2.19 -17.39
N LYS A 15 -7.60 1.74 -18.59
CA LYS A 15 -6.69 1.01 -19.52
C LYS A 15 -5.47 1.84 -19.94
N ALA A 16 -5.63 3.13 -20.19
CA ALA A 16 -4.53 4.00 -20.61
C ALA A 16 -3.52 4.21 -19.47
N ILE A 17 -4.02 4.34 -18.24
CA ILE A 17 -3.20 4.44 -17.04
C ILE A 17 -2.41 3.14 -16.82
N SER A 18 -3.08 1.98 -16.82
CA SER A 18 -2.43 0.69 -16.59
C SER A 18 -1.40 0.35 -17.67
N SER A 19 -1.64 0.72 -18.93
CA SER A 19 -0.67 0.59 -20.03
C SER A 19 0.55 1.50 -19.84
N LYS A 20 0.35 2.75 -19.39
CA LYS A 20 1.45 3.67 -19.08
C LYS A 20 2.31 3.15 -17.92
N ILE A 21 1.67 2.61 -16.89
CA ILE A 21 2.34 1.92 -15.78
C ILE A 21 3.15 0.75 -16.33
N ASP A 22 2.53 -0.20 -17.05
CA ASP A 22 3.23 -1.36 -17.61
C ASP A 22 4.47 -0.97 -18.44
N LYS A 23 4.32 0.00 -19.33
CA LYS A 23 5.43 0.50 -20.15
C LYS A 23 6.57 1.08 -19.31
N TYR A 24 6.24 1.77 -18.21
CA TYR A 24 7.27 2.33 -17.32
C TYR A 24 7.98 1.25 -16.50
N LEU A 25 7.25 0.23 -16.06
CA LEU A 25 7.79 -0.85 -15.23
C LEU A 25 8.62 -1.84 -16.06
N LYS A 26 8.31 -2.01 -17.35
CA LYS A 26 9.09 -2.82 -18.30
C LYS A 26 10.56 -2.38 -18.31
N GLY A 27 11.46 -3.34 -18.12
CA GLY A 27 12.92 -3.10 -18.08
C GLY A 27 13.44 -2.50 -16.76
N LYS A 28 12.60 -1.85 -15.96
CA LYS A 28 13.01 -1.21 -14.69
C LYS A 28 12.84 -2.10 -13.46
N PHE A 29 11.91 -3.04 -13.54
CA PHE A 29 11.78 -4.15 -12.59
C PHE A 29 12.45 -5.43 -13.09
N ALA A 30 13.21 -5.36 -14.20
CA ALA A 30 13.82 -6.49 -14.91
C ALA A 30 15.14 -6.98 -14.30
N GLY A 31 15.40 -6.66 -13.03
CA GLY A 31 16.53 -7.18 -12.27
C GLY A 31 16.05 -7.80 -10.96
N ALA A 32 16.36 -9.09 -10.80
CA ALA A 32 16.33 -9.95 -9.61
C ALA A 32 14.97 -10.26 -8.95
N ASP A 33 14.88 -11.49 -8.43
CA ASP A 33 13.85 -12.12 -7.57
C ASP A 33 13.58 -11.37 -6.25
N ALA A 34 13.91 -10.08 -6.18
CA ALA A 34 13.71 -9.28 -5.00
C ALA A 34 12.22 -8.91 -4.84
N PRO A 35 11.67 -9.03 -3.61
CA PRO A 35 10.31 -8.67 -3.28
C PRO A 35 10.01 -7.21 -3.65
N LYS A 36 8.91 -6.99 -4.38
CA LYS A 36 8.55 -5.67 -4.91
C LYS A 36 7.93 -4.82 -3.80
N ARG A 37 8.32 -3.55 -3.69
CA ARG A 37 7.81 -2.61 -2.69
C ARG A 37 7.25 -1.40 -3.42
N ILE A 38 5.94 -1.23 -3.37
CA ILE A 38 5.21 -0.25 -4.17
C ILE A 38 4.43 0.67 -3.23
N ILE A 39 4.36 1.96 -3.56
CA ILE A 39 3.51 2.92 -2.84
C ILE A 39 2.66 3.63 -3.89
N ILE A 40 1.35 3.70 -3.65
CA ILE A 40 0.42 4.47 -4.48
C ILE A 40 -0.16 5.61 -3.65
N ALA A 41 0.14 6.84 -4.05
CA ALA A 41 -0.38 8.05 -3.42
C ALA A 41 -1.04 8.96 -4.47
N GLY A 42 -2.03 9.73 -4.04
CA GLY A 42 -2.82 10.60 -4.92
C GLY A 42 -4.14 11.06 -4.29
N PRO A 43 -4.82 12.06 -4.87
CA PRO A 43 -6.02 12.63 -4.29
C PRO A 43 -7.20 11.63 -4.26
N PRO A 44 -8.25 11.86 -3.45
CA PRO A 44 -9.50 11.11 -3.53
C PRO A 44 -10.05 11.08 -4.97
N GLY A 45 -10.65 9.97 -5.39
CA GLY A 45 -11.20 9.83 -6.75
C GLY A 45 -10.19 9.61 -7.89
N SER A 46 -8.87 9.71 -7.66
CA SER A 46 -7.84 9.52 -8.72
C SER A 46 -7.68 8.09 -9.25
N GLY A 47 -8.52 7.14 -8.82
CA GLY A 47 -8.46 5.75 -9.28
C GLY A 47 -7.34 4.92 -8.68
N LYS A 48 -6.72 5.35 -7.56
CA LYS A 48 -5.65 4.61 -6.85
C LYS A 48 -5.99 3.14 -6.63
N ARG A 49 -7.19 2.86 -6.12
CA ARG A 49 -7.67 1.50 -5.86
C ARG A 49 -7.67 0.64 -7.11
N SER A 50 -8.20 1.17 -8.22
CA SER A 50 -8.22 0.45 -9.49
C SER A 50 -6.83 0.16 -10.05
N GLN A 51 -5.82 0.97 -9.71
CA GLN A 51 -4.42 0.71 -10.09
C GLN A 51 -3.72 -0.22 -9.09
N ALA A 52 -4.06 -0.15 -7.80
CA ALA A 52 -3.63 -1.10 -6.78
C ALA A 52 -4.05 -2.52 -7.16
N GLU A 53 -5.33 -2.73 -7.47
CA GLU A 53 -5.87 -4.02 -7.94
C GLU A 53 -5.09 -4.58 -9.13
N PHE A 54 -4.85 -3.75 -10.16
CA PHE A 54 -4.06 -4.14 -11.32
C PHE A 54 -2.63 -4.55 -10.97
N LEU A 55 -1.98 -3.83 -10.06
CA LEU A 55 -0.59 -4.10 -9.65
C LEU A 55 -0.49 -5.34 -8.75
N LEU A 56 -1.49 -5.57 -7.89
CA LEU A 56 -1.62 -6.76 -7.06
C LEU A 56 -1.76 -8.01 -7.93
N GLU A 57 -2.68 -7.99 -8.91
CA GLU A 57 -2.86 -9.09 -9.87
C GLU A 57 -1.57 -9.36 -10.67
N LYS A 58 -0.88 -8.31 -11.08
CA LYS A 58 0.31 -8.41 -11.92
C LYS A 58 1.53 -8.96 -11.19
N PHE A 59 1.75 -8.53 -9.95
CA PHE A 59 2.99 -8.82 -9.22
C PHE A 59 2.82 -9.85 -8.10
N GLY A 60 1.59 -10.22 -7.75
CA GLY A 60 1.32 -11.20 -6.68
C GLY A 60 1.77 -10.73 -5.29
N VAL A 61 1.95 -9.42 -5.11
CA VAL A 61 2.39 -8.81 -3.86
C VAL A 61 1.26 -8.77 -2.83
N VAL A 62 1.64 -8.55 -1.57
CA VAL A 62 0.69 -8.36 -0.47
C VAL A 62 0.05 -6.98 -0.56
N GLU A 63 -1.28 -6.90 -0.50
CA GLU A 63 -1.98 -5.62 -0.32
C GLU A 63 -1.80 -5.15 1.13
N VAL A 64 -1.26 -3.93 1.32
CA VAL A 64 -1.10 -3.30 2.63
C VAL A 64 -1.80 -1.95 2.62
N SER A 65 -2.94 -1.87 3.32
CA SER A 65 -3.71 -0.64 3.46
C SER A 65 -3.69 -0.18 4.92
N VAL A 66 -3.26 1.06 5.16
CA VAL A 66 -3.19 1.66 6.52
C VAL A 66 -4.51 1.49 7.27
N MET A 67 -5.62 1.77 6.61
CA MET A 67 -6.95 1.69 7.23
C MET A 67 -7.33 0.26 7.58
N GLU A 68 -6.92 -0.72 6.77
CA GLU A 68 -7.24 -2.12 7.03
C GLU A 68 -6.35 -2.69 8.13
N GLU A 69 -5.06 -2.36 8.15
CA GLU A 69 -4.16 -2.78 9.23
C GLU A 69 -4.58 -2.20 10.58
N ILE A 70 -5.08 -0.96 10.62
CA ILE A 70 -5.69 -0.39 11.83
C ILE A 70 -6.92 -1.22 12.26
N ARG A 71 -7.81 -1.56 11.34
CA ARG A 71 -9.01 -2.37 11.65
C ARG A 71 -8.64 -3.76 12.16
N ILE A 72 -7.65 -4.41 11.56
CA ILE A 72 -7.11 -5.70 11.99
C ILE A 72 -6.50 -5.57 13.40
N ALA A 73 -5.73 -4.52 13.66
CA ALA A 73 -5.15 -4.26 14.97
C ALA A 73 -6.24 -4.09 16.05
N ILE A 74 -7.32 -3.37 15.73
CA ILE A 74 -8.49 -3.17 16.58
C ILE A 74 -9.21 -4.50 16.85
N SER A 75 -9.55 -5.26 15.80
CA SER A 75 -10.29 -6.52 15.92
C SER A 75 -9.50 -7.59 16.67
N SER A 76 -8.16 -7.55 16.55
CA SER A 76 -7.23 -8.45 17.24
C SER A 76 -6.91 -8.01 18.68
N ASN A 77 -7.51 -6.93 19.19
CA ASN A 77 -7.26 -6.38 20.53
C ASN A 77 -5.78 -6.16 20.86
N THR A 78 -4.98 -5.76 19.87
CA THR A 78 -3.57 -5.42 20.10
C THR A 78 -3.46 -4.15 20.96
N LYS A 79 -2.32 -3.94 21.64
CA LYS A 79 -2.08 -2.70 22.41
C LYS A 79 -2.30 -1.45 21.54
N GLN A 80 -1.79 -1.49 20.31
CA GLN A 80 -1.93 -0.41 19.33
C GLN A 80 -3.39 -0.26 18.85
N GLY A 81 -4.07 -1.37 18.60
CA GLY A 81 -5.47 -1.39 18.21
C GLY A 81 -6.43 -0.83 19.25
N ILE A 82 -6.19 -1.08 20.55
CA ILE A 82 -7.00 -0.51 21.63
C ILE A 82 -6.89 1.01 21.63
N VAL A 83 -5.68 1.56 21.51
CA VAL A 83 -5.45 3.00 21.44
C VAL A 83 -6.08 3.59 20.17
N ALA A 84 -5.92 2.92 19.02
CA ALA A 84 -6.52 3.36 17.77
C ALA A 84 -8.05 3.40 17.86
N LYS A 85 -8.67 2.37 18.43
CA LYS A 85 -10.12 2.28 18.64
C LYS A 85 -10.62 3.45 19.48
N GLN A 86 -9.99 3.69 20.63
CA GLN A 86 -10.37 4.78 21.53
C GLN A 86 -10.32 6.14 20.81
N ARG A 87 -9.23 6.44 20.08
CA ARG A 87 -9.09 7.70 19.33
C ARG A 87 -10.16 7.86 18.26
N MET A 88 -10.48 6.78 17.53
CA MET A 88 -11.53 6.80 16.51
C MET A 88 -12.92 7.03 17.11
N GLU A 89 -13.22 6.44 18.27
CA GLU A 89 -14.48 6.64 19.00
C GLU A 89 -14.60 8.07 19.54
N GLU A 90 -13.48 8.69 19.93
CA GLU A 90 -13.39 10.09 20.36
C GLU A 90 -13.46 11.09 19.18
N GLY A 91 -13.58 10.62 17.93
CA GLY A 91 -13.53 11.47 16.73
C GLY A 91 -12.17 12.13 16.49
N SER A 92 -11.12 11.63 17.15
CA SER A 92 -9.76 12.13 17.05
C SER A 92 -8.96 11.40 15.98
N LEU A 93 -7.98 12.08 15.39
CA LEU A 93 -7.05 11.45 14.45
C LEU A 93 -6.21 10.38 15.16
N VAL A 94 -6.03 9.24 14.50
CA VAL A 94 -5.03 8.24 14.88
C VAL A 94 -3.66 8.90 14.69
N LEU A 95 -2.83 8.91 15.75
CA LEU A 95 -1.51 9.54 15.70
C LEU A 95 -0.63 8.91 14.62
N ASP A 96 0.14 9.73 13.90
CA ASP A 96 1.04 9.27 12.83
C ASP A 96 2.00 8.17 13.31
N GLU A 97 2.54 8.32 14.52
CA GLU A 97 3.43 7.32 15.14
C GLU A 97 2.74 5.96 15.32
N LEU A 98 1.48 5.96 15.74
CA LEU A 98 0.71 4.73 15.91
C LEU A 98 0.49 4.04 14.57
N MET A 99 0.18 4.80 13.52
CA MET A 99 0.02 4.26 12.17
C MET A 99 1.32 3.69 11.63
N VAL A 100 2.45 4.38 11.84
CA VAL A 100 3.78 3.91 11.43
C VAL A 100 4.12 2.60 12.12
N ASN A 101 3.87 2.48 13.42
CA ASN A 101 4.17 1.25 14.17
C ASN A 101 3.34 0.05 13.67
N ILE A 102 2.03 0.24 13.48
CA ILE A 102 1.14 -0.80 12.91
C ILE A 102 1.65 -1.26 11.54
N LEU A 103 2.03 -0.32 10.68
CA LEU A 103 2.56 -0.62 9.35
C LEU A 103 3.93 -1.31 9.41
N GLN A 104 4.84 -0.89 10.29
CA GLN A 104 6.13 -1.55 10.46
C GLN A 104 5.96 -3.01 10.88
N GLU A 105 5.06 -3.28 11.82
CA GLU A 105 4.73 -4.65 12.22
C GLU A 105 4.19 -5.45 11.03
N ARG A 106 3.26 -4.88 10.26
CA ARG A 106 2.71 -5.55 9.07
C ARG A 106 3.77 -5.88 8.03
N LEU A 107 4.62 -4.90 7.71
CA LEU A 107 5.66 -5.02 6.70
C LEU A 107 6.78 -5.97 7.13
N SER A 108 6.95 -6.21 8.43
CA SER A 108 7.94 -7.16 8.97
C SER A 108 7.53 -8.63 8.81
N LYS A 109 6.26 -8.93 8.51
CA LYS A 109 5.78 -10.30 8.31
C LYS A 109 6.43 -10.97 7.10
N SER A 110 6.61 -12.29 7.19
CA SER A 110 7.34 -13.08 6.17
C SER A 110 6.72 -12.95 4.78
N ASP A 111 5.40 -12.91 4.67
CA ASP A 111 4.71 -12.75 3.39
C ASP A 111 5.07 -11.43 2.68
N CYS A 112 5.18 -10.32 3.42
CA CYS A 112 5.64 -9.04 2.90
C CYS A 112 7.13 -9.05 2.56
N GLN A 113 7.95 -9.77 3.34
CA GLN A 113 9.39 -9.89 3.10
C GLN A 113 9.73 -10.82 1.93
N GLU A 114 8.89 -11.81 1.63
CA GLU A 114 9.13 -12.80 0.57
C GLU A 114 8.46 -12.40 -0.74
N ARG A 115 7.19 -11.98 -0.70
CA ARG A 115 6.42 -11.65 -1.91
C ARG A 115 6.48 -10.17 -2.26
N GLY A 116 6.75 -9.31 -1.29
CA GLY A 116 6.68 -7.87 -1.43
C GLY A 116 5.29 -7.33 -1.07
N TRP A 117 5.11 -6.03 -1.23
CA TRP A 117 3.91 -5.31 -0.80
C TRP A 117 3.59 -4.10 -1.68
N LEU A 118 2.32 -3.70 -1.64
CA LEU A 118 1.77 -2.51 -2.28
C LEU A 118 0.91 -1.71 -1.31
#